data_AF-A0A3N5TWH8-F1
#
_entry.id   AF-A0A3N5TWH8-F1
#
_cell.length_a   1.000
_cell.length_b   1.000
_cell.length_c   1.000
_cell.angle_alpha   90.00
_cell.angle_beta   90.00
_cell.angle_gamma   90.00
#
_symmetry.space_group_name_H-M   'P 1'
#
loop_
_entity.id
_entity.type
_entity.pdbx_description
1 polymer ?
#
loop_
_entity_poly.entity_id
_entity_poly.type
_entity_poly.pdbx_seq_one_letter_code
_entity_poly.pdbx_strand_id
1 'polypeptide(L)'
;VEMDEVLHGILEGQATRLSRLESAVRALAGTDRRQQTDIEGAVRNVGLVRYDAFEDVGGRLSFSCALLDDNGTGVVMTSINGRHDTRVYAKPVSEGHSPYSLSIEEEEAIRQALEPGADRAVTAT
;
A
#
# COMPACT_ATOMS: atom_id res chain seq x y z
N VAL A 1 -20.06 -15.08 58.50
CA VAL A 1 -19.21 -16.11 57.88
C VAL A 1 -19.68 -16.35 56.45
N GLU A 2 -20.94 -16.76 56.19
CA GLU A 2 -21.48 -16.89 54.81
C GLU A 2 -21.43 -15.60 53.97
N MET A 3 -21.82 -14.45 54.52
CA MET A 3 -21.79 -13.17 53.78
C MET A 3 -20.38 -12.78 53.31
N ASP A 4 -19.36 -13.18 54.08
CA ASP A 4 -17.95 -12.86 53.79
C ASP A 4 -17.40 -13.74 52.68
N GLU A 5 -17.76 -15.03 52.64
CA GLU A 5 -17.44 -15.94 51.54
C GLU A 5 -18.09 -15.51 50.22
N VAL A 6 -19.35 -15.06 50.26
CA VAL A 6 -20.06 -14.55 49.07
C VAL A 6 -19.41 -13.28 48.54
N LEU A 7 -19.04 -12.35 49.42
CA LEU A 7 -18.33 -11.13 49.04
C LEU A 7 -16.94 -11.43 48.44
N HIS A 8 -16.21 -12.38 49.02
CA HIS A 8 -14.91 -12.81 48.53
C HIS A 8 -15.03 -13.40 47.11
N GLY A 9 -15.98 -14.30 46.88
CA GLY A 9 -16.21 -14.89 45.56
C GLY A 9 -16.64 -13.86 44.50
N ILE A 10 -17.40 -12.83 44.88
CA ILE A 10 -17.74 -11.71 43.98
C ILE A 10 -16.49 -10.90 43.64
N LEU A 11 -15.66 -10.55 44.62
CA LEU A 11 -14.42 -9.78 44.41
C LEU A 11 -13.42 -10.53 43.53
N GLU A 12 -13.22 -11.82 43.76
CA GLU A 12 -12.39 -12.69 42.92
C GLU A 12 -12.93 -12.79 41.49
N GLY A 13 -14.25 -12.90 41.35
CA GLY A 13 -14.93 -12.89 40.06
C GLY A 13 -14.75 -11.57 39.30
N GLN A 14 -14.83 -10.44 40.00
CA GLN A 14 -14.59 -9.11 39.42
C GLN A 14 -13.10 -8.92 39.05
N ALA A 15 -12.17 -9.34 39.90
CA ALA A 15 -10.73 -9.29 39.61
C ALA A 15 -10.38 -10.11 38.37
N THR A 16 -10.97 -11.30 38.23
CA THR A 16 -10.79 -12.14 37.04
C THR A 16 -11.37 -11.49 35.79
N ARG A 17 -12.55 -10.86 35.88
CA ARG A 17 -13.15 -10.12 34.75
C ARG A 17 -12.32 -8.92 34.34
N LEU A 18 -11.80 -8.14 35.30
CA LEU A 18 -10.90 -7.01 35.05
C LEU A 18 -9.62 -7.48 34.35
N SER A 19 -8.97 -8.52 34.86
CA SER A 19 -7.76 -9.09 34.25
C SER A 19 -8.01 -9.57 32.80
N ARG A 20 -9.15 -10.20 32.54
CA ARG A 20 -9.55 -10.60 31.18
C ARG A 20 -9.80 -9.39 30.27
N LEU A 21 -10.47 -8.36 30.76
CA LEU A 21 -10.74 -7.13 30.01
C LEU A 21 -9.43 -6.40 29.67
N GLU A 22 -8.53 -6.24 30.65
CA GLU A 22 -7.21 -5.65 30.44
C GLU A 22 -6.40 -6.43 29.39
N SER A 23 -6.43 -7.76 29.46
CA SER A 23 -5.76 -8.62 28.49
C SER A 23 -6.36 -8.47 27.09
N ALA A 24 -7.68 -8.40 26.98
CA ALA A 24 -8.38 -8.19 25.70
C ALA A 24 -8.06 -6.81 25.10
N VAL A 25 -8.03 -5.75 25.91
CA VAL A 25 -7.66 -4.39 25.48
C VAL A 25 -6.22 -4.35 24.98
N ARG A 26 -5.28 -5.00 25.67
CA ARG A 26 -3.88 -5.10 25.21
C ARG A 26 -3.77 -5.85 23.88
N ALA A 27 -4.50 -6.95 23.73
CA ALA A 27 -4.51 -7.72 22.49
C ALA A 27 -5.07 -6.89 21.32
N LEU A 28 -6.21 -6.21 21.53
CA LEU A 28 -6.82 -5.35 20.52
C LEU A 28 -5.89 -4.20 20.10
N ALA A 29 -5.27 -3.53 21.07
CA ALA A 29 -4.29 -2.49 20.78
C ALA A 29 -3.07 -3.02 20.01
N GLY A 30 -2.67 -4.27 20.25
CA GLY A 30 -1.62 -4.93 19.49
C GLY A 30 -2.04 -5.21 18.03
N THR A 31 -3.27 -5.65 17.81
CA THR A 31 -3.83 -5.89 16.47
C THR A 31 -3.99 -4.57 15.70
N ASP A 32 -4.49 -3.52 16.33
CA ASP A 32 -4.70 -2.20 15.71
C ASP A 32 -3.37 -1.61 15.18
N ARG A 33 -2.31 -1.64 16.00
CA ARG A 33 -0.99 -1.17 15.54
C ARG A 33 -0.45 -1.96 14.36
N ARG A 34 -0.66 -3.28 14.35
CA ARG A 34 -0.23 -4.12 13.23
C ARG A 34 -0.98 -3.75 11.95
N GLN A 35 -2.30 -3.59 12.05
CA GLN A 35 -3.12 -3.16 10.92
C GLN A 35 -2.70 -1.78 10.41
N GLN A 36 -2.40 -0.83 11.29
CA GLN A 36 -1.89 0.49 10.89
C GLN A 36 -0.57 0.36 10.10
N THR A 37 0.38 -0.43 10.59
CA THR A 37 1.66 -0.66 9.89
C THR A 37 1.45 -1.30 8.51
N ASP A 38 0.57 -2.30 8.43
CA ASP A 38 0.28 -2.99 7.18
C ASP A 38 -0.41 -2.07 6.15
N ILE A 39 -1.28 -1.16 6.62
CA ILE A 39 -1.98 -0.17 5.77
C ILE A 39 -1.02 0.91 5.27
N GLU A 40 -0.13 1.41 6.14
CA GLU A 40 0.81 2.49 5.79
C GLU A 40 1.76 2.11 4.65
N GLY A 41 2.17 0.84 4.58
CA GLY A 41 3.04 0.33 3.52
C GLY A 41 2.31 -0.28 2.31
N ALA A 42 0.97 -0.23 2.29
CA ALA A 42 0.20 -0.82 1.20
C ALA A 42 0.23 0.08 -0.05
N VAL A 43 0.41 -0.54 -1.21
CA VAL A 43 0.24 0.16 -2.49
C VAL A 43 -1.23 0.56 -2.64
N ARG A 44 -1.48 1.86 -2.77
CA ARG A 44 -2.83 2.40 -2.99
C ARG A 44 -2.90 3.51 -4.03
N ASN A 45 -1.74 3.99 -4.46
CA ASN A 45 -1.59 5.06 -5.43
C ASN A 45 -1.03 4.44 -6.72
N VAL A 46 -1.84 4.41 -7.78
CA VAL A 46 -1.48 3.79 -9.05
C VAL A 46 -1.61 4.79 -10.20
N GLY A 47 -0.55 4.93 -10.99
CA GLY A 47 -0.54 5.75 -12.21
C GLY A 47 -0.09 4.93 -13.39
N LEU A 48 -0.79 5.03 -14.53
CA LEU A 48 -0.51 4.23 -15.74
C LEU A 48 -0.46 5.13 -16.97
N VAL A 49 0.68 5.12 -17.64
CA VAL A 49 0.91 5.87 -18.87
C VAL A 49 1.16 4.88 -20.00
N ARG A 50 0.34 4.90 -21.04
CA ARG A 50 0.50 4.08 -22.25
C ARG A 50 1.02 4.92 -23.41
N TYR A 51 1.98 4.38 -24.16
CA TYR A 51 2.66 5.11 -25.22
C TYR A 51 3.26 4.17 -26.27
N ASP A 52 3.66 4.75 -27.39
CA ASP A 52 4.40 4.08 -28.46
C ASP A 52 5.89 4.41 -28.25
N ALA A 53 6.69 3.42 -27.86
CA ALA A 53 8.13 3.63 -27.61
C ALA A 53 8.96 3.67 -28.90
N PHE A 54 8.39 3.18 -30.01
CA PHE A 54 9.00 3.16 -31.34
C PHE A 54 7.95 3.55 -32.38
N GLU A 55 8.33 4.33 -33.39
CA GLU A 55 7.41 4.83 -34.43
C GLU A 55 6.77 3.71 -35.26
N ASP A 56 7.43 2.55 -35.38
CA ASP A 56 6.96 1.43 -36.19
C ASP A 56 6.08 0.43 -35.42
N VAL A 57 5.93 0.63 -34.10
CA VAL A 57 5.07 -0.14 -33.21
C VAL A 57 3.93 0.77 -32.76
N GLY A 58 2.81 0.74 -33.49
CA GLY A 58 1.60 1.45 -33.10
C GLY A 58 0.74 0.67 -32.09
N GLY A 59 -0.20 1.36 -31.44
CA GLY A 59 -1.21 0.75 -30.57
C GLY A 59 -1.00 0.98 -29.08
N ARG A 60 -0.07 1.84 -28.69
CA ARG A 60 0.28 2.23 -27.30
C ARG A 60 0.50 1.00 -26.42
N LEU A 61 1.30 0.07 -26.96
CA LEU A 61 1.59 -1.21 -26.31
C LEU A 61 2.65 -1.07 -25.22
N SER A 62 3.49 -0.04 -25.26
CA SER A 62 4.43 0.25 -24.17
C SER A 62 3.72 0.99 -23.03
N PHE A 63 4.21 0.81 -21.81
CA PHE A 63 3.65 1.48 -20.65
C PHE A 63 4.67 1.74 -19.55
N SER A 64 4.37 2.73 -18.71
CA SER A 64 5.00 2.96 -17.41
C SER A 64 3.89 2.98 -16.35
N CYS A 65 4.08 2.20 -15.28
CA CYS A 65 3.12 2.00 -14.20
C CYS A 65 3.80 2.26 -12.85
N ALA A 66 3.35 3.28 -12.13
CA ALA A 66 3.81 3.56 -10.79
C ALA A 66 2.85 2.92 -9.78
N LEU A 67 3.42 2.20 -8.80
CA LEU A 67 2.73 1.49 -7.73
C LEU A 67 3.31 2.00 -6.40
N LEU A 68 2.63 2.95 -5.77
CA LEU A 68 3.12 3.67 -4.61
C LEU A 68 2.19 3.55 -3.41
N ASP A 69 2.77 3.64 -2.21
CA ASP A 69 2.05 3.88 -0.96
C ASP A 69 1.71 5.39 -0.79
N ASP A 70 1.15 5.73 0.37
CA ASP A 70 0.80 7.11 0.78
C ASP A 70 1.97 8.06 0.80
N ASN A 71 3.14 7.54 1.13
CA ASN A 71 4.37 8.28 1.26
C ASN A 71 5.03 8.47 -0.10
N GLY A 72 4.40 8.01 -1.19
CA GLY A 72 4.98 8.04 -2.53
C GLY A 72 6.15 7.08 -2.71
N THR A 73 6.23 6.04 -1.89
CA THR A 73 7.28 5.03 -1.90
C THR A 73 6.76 3.75 -2.52
N GLY A 74 7.59 3.10 -3.34
CA GLY A 74 7.22 1.89 -4.06
C GLY A 74 8.09 1.67 -5.28
N VAL A 75 7.47 1.40 -6.42
CA VAL A 75 8.16 1.05 -7.66
C VAL A 75 7.46 1.66 -8.87
N VAL A 76 8.25 2.05 -9.87
CA VAL A 76 7.75 2.29 -11.23
C VAL A 76 8.24 1.16 -12.14
N MET A 77 7.31 0.53 -12.85
CA MET A 77 7.57 -0.54 -13.80
C MET A 77 7.31 -0.04 -15.22
N THR A 78 8.24 -0.30 -16.12
CA THR A 78 8.12 0.12 -17.52
C THR A 78 8.27 -1.08 -18.43
N SER A 79 7.34 -1.25 -19.35
CA SER A 79 7.39 -2.23 -20.43
C SER A 79 7.57 -1.49 -21.75
N ILE A 80 8.68 -1.77 -22.43
CA ILE A 80 8.99 -1.27 -23.76
C ILE A 80 8.74 -2.40 -24.74
N ASN A 81 7.72 -2.25 -25.57
CA ASN A 81 7.33 -3.23 -26.58
C ASN A 81 7.90 -2.84 -27.94
N GLY A 82 8.83 -3.66 -28.45
CA GLY A 82 9.28 -3.66 -29.83
C GLY A 82 8.48 -4.65 -30.69
N ARG A 83 8.78 -4.70 -31.99
CA ARG A 83 8.12 -5.61 -32.94
C ARG A 83 8.32 -7.09 -32.63
N HIS A 84 9.49 -7.45 -32.08
CA HIS A 84 9.91 -8.84 -31.89
C HIS A 84 10.20 -9.20 -30.43
N ASP A 85 10.26 -8.21 -29.54
CA ASP A 85 10.70 -8.39 -28.17
C ASP A 85 10.10 -7.33 -27.24
N THR A 86 10.00 -7.70 -25.97
CA THR A 86 9.53 -6.84 -24.88
C THR A 86 10.61 -6.77 -23.83
N ARG A 87 10.92 -5.57 -23.35
CA ARG A 87 11.81 -5.35 -22.20
C ARG A 87 11.02 -4.76 -21.06
N VAL A 88 11.21 -5.30 -19.85
CA VAL A 88 10.58 -4.78 -18.64
C VAL A 88 11.66 -4.33 -17.67
N TYR A 89 11.47 -3.13 -17.14
CA TYR A 89 12.34 -2.50 -16.15
C TYR A 89 11.53 -2.15 -14.91
N ALA A 90 12.20 -2.14 -13.76
CA ALA A 90 11.63 -1.67 -12.51
C ALA A 90 12.65 -0.78 -11.81
N LYS A 91 12.20 0.40 -11.37
CA LYS A 91 13.03 1.36 -10.62
C LYS A 91 12.35 1.64 -9.29
N PRO A 92 13.09 1.60 -8.16
CA PRO A 92 12.53 1.97 -6.87
C PRO A 92 12.18 3.46 -6.86
N VAL A 93 11.11 3.79 -6.15
CA VAL A 93 10.68 5.16 -5.90
C VAL A 93 10.60 5.34 -4.37
N SER A 94 11.14 6.44 -3.87
CA SER A 94 11.09 6.86 -2.48
C SER A 94 10.65 8.32 -2.45
N GLU A 95 9.54 8.58 -1.75
CA GLU A 95 8.98 9.93 -1.63
C GLU A 95 8.78 10.64 -2.99
N GLY A 96 8.34 9.89 -4.01
CA GLY A 96 8.12 10.41 -5.37
C GLY A 96 9.38 10.56 -6.22
N HIS A 97 10.56 10.17 -5.72
CA HIS A 97 11.84 10.29 -6.43
C HIS A 97 12.54 8.94 -6.59
N SER A 98 13.38 8.81 -7.63
CA SER A 98 14.19 7.60 -7.84
C SER A 98 15.68 7.96 -7.85
N PRO A 99 16.56 7.11 -7.29
CA PRO A 99 18.01 7.27 -7.45
C PRO A 99 18.48 7.00 -8.89
N TYR A 100 17.62 6.41 -9.74
CA TYR A 100 17.89 6.18 -11.16
C TYR A 100 17.25 7.26 -12.01
N SER A 101 17.86 7.57 -13.17
CA SER A 101 17.25 8.46 -14.15
C SER A 101 15.92 7.90 -14.64
N LEU A 102 14.88 8.72 -14.60
CA LEU A 102 13.54 8.37 -15.04
C LEU A 102 13.29 8.87 -16.47
N SER A 103 12.46 8.16 -17.22
CA SER A 103 11.90 8.66 -18.47
C SER A 103 10.74 9.61 -18.18
N ILE A 104 10.35 10.41 -19.19
CA ILE A 104 9.21 11.33 -19.08
C ILE A 104 7.93 10.56 -18.72
N GLU A 105 7.75 9.37 -19.28
CA GLU A 105 6.59 8.51 -19.02
C GLU A 105 6.61 7.89 -17.62
N GLU A 106 7.79 7.56 -17.09
CA GLU A 106 7.94 7.11 -15.69
C GLU A 106 7.63 8.24 -14.71
N GLU A 107 8.15 9.44 -14.94
CA GLU A 107 7.86 10.63 -14.14
C GLU A 107 6.36 10.98 -14.17
N GLU A 108 5.75 10.88 -15.35
CA GLU A 108 4.31 11.06 -15.54
C GLU A 108 3.50 10.05 -14.75
N ALA A 109 3.87 8.76 -14.82
CA ALA A 109 3.17 7.71 -14.07
C ALA A 109 3.26 7.94 -12.55
N ILE A 110 4.43 8.34 -12.04
CA ILE A 110 4.61 8.69 -10.62
C ILE A 110 3.73 9.89 -10.27
N ARG A 111 3.71 10.93 -11.09
CA ARG A 111 2.90 12.13 -10.83
C ARG A 111 1.41 11.78 -10.79
N GLN A 112 0.92 10.99 -11.75
CA GLN A 112 -0.47 10.53 -11.77
C GLN A 112 -0.83 9.70 -10.54
N ALA A 113 0.09 8.85 -10.06
CA ALA A 113 -0.12 8.08 -8.84
C ALA A 113 -0.26 8.99 -7.60
N LEU A 114 0.53 10.06 -7.53
CA LEU A 114 0.54 11.00 -6.39
C LEU A 114 -0.56 12.05 -6.45
N GLU A 115 -1.31 12.16 -7.56
CA GLU A 115 -2.44 13.09 -7.66
C GLU A 115 -3.61 12.67 -6.75
N PRO A 116 -4.22 13.60 -5.99
CA PRO A 116 -5.35 13.31 -5.12
C PRO A 116 -6.54 12.74 -5.92
N GLY A 117 -6.92 11.49 -5.66
CA GLY A 117 -8.05 10.83 -6.31
C GLY A 117 -7.67 9.81 -7.40
N ALA A 118 -6.40 9.41 -7.48
CA ALA A 118 -5.87 8.36 -8.36
C ALA A 118 -6.44 6.94 -8.15
N ASP A 119 -7.50 6.78 -7.36
CA ASP A 119 -8.27 5.55 -7.09
C ASP A 119 -9.02 4.99 -8.33
N ARG A 120 -8.57 5.32 -9.55
CA ARG A 120 -9.32 5.08 -10.81
C ARG A 120 -8.47 4.65 -12.01
N ALA A 121 -7.14 4.58 -11.93
CA ALA A 121 -6.32 4.31 -13.11
C ALA A 121 -6.50 2.90 -13.70
N VAL A 122 -6.87 1.90 -12.90
CA VAL A 122 -7.07 0.51 -13.39
C VAL A 122 -8.46 0.31 -14.03
N THR A 123 -9.41 1.23 -13.83
CA THR A 123 -10.80 1.09 -14.30
C THR A 123 -11.02 1.66 -15.71
N ALA A 124 -10.03 2.32 -16.31
CA ALA A 124 -10.14 2.96 -17.62
C ALA A 124 -8.98 2.56 -18.54
N THR A 125 -8.96 1.33 -19.02
CA THR A 125 -8.33 0.97 -20.29
C THR A 125 -9.16 -0.09 -21.00
#